data_AF-K0TE15-F1
#
_entry.id   AF-K0TE15-F1
#
_cell.length_a   1.000
_cell.length_b   1.000
_cell.length_c   1.000
_cell.angle_alpha   90.00
_cell.angle_beta   90.00
_cell.angle_gamma   90.00
#
_symmetry.space_group_name_H-M   'P 1'
#
loop_
_entity.id
_entity.type
_entity.pdbx_description
1 polymer ?
#
loop_
_entity_poly.entity_id
_entity_poly.type
_entity_poly.pdbx_seq_one_letter_code
_entity_poly.pdbx_strand_id
1 'polypeptide(L)'
;MVPVAWTWAAAGSAAFLLLVFVVILPVYTLFLALLTIARSYCYNKWAQAEDESASASASSSCRSGNNLYTSLFQGRVFHIRHQPTVHSFKYPLYFSVVDLNEASDLWASVLPLGASRHDSTREKLWPLSTLMRLRDIDHMKNGEGIPDGARRNLSLVERLYNLLHERTNGKFDLRPTLRQDGGHRHKIVLVTHLMYYGYCFNPVSFYFVVKTSANDQEEDEIEAIVVEVSNTPWNEMSIYVLHPNSIDILEHAVTKPAKGTTENHMNTSTHRYKWRKNFHVSPFMTMDHDYDWIFQLSSDRIKVEMKMIKKPEEASGEGVVFFSAGFDVRRTITPSWTYPLQFARVISRFPIYCFIIQVWIHYEALRLLMKGVSFIPHPEGSETAASKAIEVTMRPIFAVMEVIRAWMGQQESAAVDKTKGE
;
A
#
# COMPACT_ATOMS: atom_id res chain seq x y z
N MET A 1 -15.78 42.57 -7.06
CA MET A 1 -15.62 42.78 -5.61
C MET A 1 -16.15 41.54 -4.90
N VAL A 2 -15.29 40.73 -4.28
CA VAL A 2 -15.76 39.64 -3.41
C VAL A 2 -16.39 40.28 -2.17
N PRO A 3 -17.61 39.92 -1.74
CA PRO A 3 -18.25 40.62 -0.64
C PRO A 3 -17.46 40.37 0.65
N VAL A 4 -17.18 41.43 1.41
CA VAL A 4 -16.38 41.40 2.65
C VAL A 4 -16.88 40.36 3.67
N ALA A 5 -18.17 40.03 3.67
CA ALA A 5 -18.72 38.95 4.49
C ALA A 5 -18.16 37.56 4.15
N TRP A 6 -17.87 37.28 2.87
CA TRP A 6 -17.27 36.02 2.43
C TRP A 6 -15.81 35.89 2.87
N THR A 7 -15.08 37.00 2.94
CA THR A 7 -13.68 36.99 3.40
C THR A 7 -13.58 36.73 4.90
N TRP A 8 -14.49 37.26 5.71
CA TRP A 8 -14.54 36.97 7.15
C TRP A 8 -14.99 35.54 7.46
N ALA A 9 -15.98 35.04 6.74
CA ALA A 9 -16.42 33.65 6.88
C ALA A 9 -15.30 32.67 6.48
N ALA A 10 -14.64 32.90 5.35
CA ALA A 10 -13.51 32.07 4.91
C ALA A 10 -12.32 32.14 5.88
N ALA A 11 -11.99 33.33 6.40
CA ALA A 11 -10.94 33.50 7.41
C ALA A 11 -11.29 32.79 8.73
N GLY A 12 -12.54 32.88 9.18
CA GLY A 12 -13.04 32.18 10.36
C GLY A 12 -12.98 30.66 10.21
N SER A 13 -13.40 30.13 9.06
CA SER A 13 -13.28 28.70 8.76
C SER A 13 -11.83 28.23 8.71
N ALA A 14 -10.92 29.00 8.10
CA ALA A 14 -9.50 28.67 8.05
C ALA A 14 -8.86 28.66 9.44
N ALA A 15 -9.18 29.65 10.27
CA ALA A 15 -8.71 29.72 11.66
C ALA A 15 -9.22 28.55 12.50
N PHE A 16 -10.49 28.16 12.33
CA PHE A 16 -11.06 26.99 12.99
C PHE A 16 -10.37 25.69 12.58
N LEU A 17 -10.15 25.47 11.28
CA LEU A 17 -9.43 24.29 10.79
C LEU A 17 -7.99 24.26 11.33
N LEU A 18 -7.31 25.40 11.39
CA LEU A 18 -5.97 25.49 11.98
C LEU A 18 -5.99 25.12 13.46
N LEU A 19 -6.94 25.65 14.25
CA LEU A 19 -7.11 25.29 15.65
C LEU A 19 -7.34 23.78 15.82
N VAL A 20 -8.21 23.19 15.00
CA VAL A 20 -8.51 21.75 15.05
C VAL A 20 -7.26 20.93 14.75
N PHE A 21 -6.57 21.18 13.64
CA PHE A 21 -5.47 20.33 13.18
C PHE A 21 -4.13 20.59 13.90
N VAL A 22 -3.89 21.82 14.38
CA VAL A 22 -2.63 22.20 15.02
C VAL A 22 -2.68 22.07 16.55
N VAL A 23 -3.86 22.18 17.17
CA VAL A 23 -3.99 22.19 18.63
C VAL A 23 -4.85 21.04 19.13
N ILE A 24 -6.14 21.01 18.74
CA ILE A 24 -7.10 20.07 19.32
C ILE A 24 -6.70 18.63 19.02
N LEU A 25 -6.36 18.35 17.77
CA LEU A 25 -6.04 17.01 17.32
C LEU A 25 -4.73 16.46 17.93
N PRO A 26 -3.59 17.20 17.93
CA PRO A 26 -2.41 16.77 18.67
C PRO A 26 -2.67 16.52 20.16
N VAL A 27 -3.40 17.40 20.84
CA VAL A 27 -3.74 17.22 22.27
C VAL A 27 -4.59 15.97 22.47
N TYR A 28 -5.59 15.75 21.62
CA TYR A 28 -6.47 14.59 21.70
C TYR A 28 -5.72 13.27 21.44
N THR A 29 -4.93 13.20 20.39
CA THR A 29 -4.11 12.00 20.08
C THR A 29 -3.09 11.71 21.18
N LEU A 30 -2.47 12.74 21.77
CA LEU A 30 -1.55 12.60 22.89
C LEU A 30 -2.27 12.04 24.13
N PHE A 31 -3.45 12.57 24.43
CA PHE A 31 -4.28 12.05 25.52
C PHE A 31 -4.62 10.57 25.33
N LEU A 32 -5.06 10.15 24.13
CA LEU A 32 -5.34 8.75 23.83
C LEU A 32 -4.09 7.86 23.94
N ALA A 33 -2.92 8.36 23.52
CA ALA A 33 -1.66 7.63 23.67
C ALA A 33 -1.27 7.44 25.14
N LEU A 34 -1.42 8.47 25.97
CA LEU A 34 -1.16 8.38 27.41
C LEU A 34 -2.13 7.42 28.09
N LEU A 35 -3.42 7.43 27.72
CA LEU A 35 -4.40 6.45 28.18
C LEU A 35 -4.02 5.02 27.78
N THR A 36 -3.56 4.83 26.55
CA THR A 36 -3.10 3.53 26.04
C THR A 36 -1.93 3.01 26.88
N ILE A 37 -0.94 3.87 27.17
CA ILE A 37 0.22 3.53 28.01
C ILE A 37 -0.20 3.21 29.44
N ALA A 38 -1.02 4.06 30.06
CA ALA A 38 -1.49 3.86 31.42
C ALA A 38 -2.26 2.54 31.56
N ARG A 39 -3.14 2.23 30.59
CA ARG A 39 -3.87 0.96 30.54
C ARG A 39 -2.93 -0.23 30.39
N SER A 40 -1.97 -0.16 29.45
CA SER A 40 -0.98 -1.23 29.26
C SER A 40 -0.15 -1.47 30.51
N TYR A 41 0.21 -0.42 31.24
CA TYR A 41 0.91 -0.51 32.52
C TYR A 41 0.07 -1.23 33.59
N CYS A 42 -1.18 -0.80 33.77
CA CYS A 42 -2.10 -1.40 34.74
C CYS A 42 -2.38 -2.88 34.43
N TYR A 43 -2.56 -3.22 33.15
CA TYR A 43 -2.79 -4.60 32.71
C TYR A 43 -1.58 -5.49 33.01
N ASN A 44 -0.37 -5.05 32.67
CA ASN A 44 0.84 -5.83 32.94
C ASN A 44 1.05 -6.05 34.45
N LYS A 45 0.78 -5.03 35.28
CA LYS A 45 0.87 -5.14 36.73
C LYS A 45 -0.18 -6.11 37.31
N TRP A 46 -1.39 -6.09 36.77
CA TRP A 46 -2.46 -7.02 37.17
C TRP A 46 -2.13 -8.46 36.75
N ALA A 47 -1.69 -8.67 35.51
CA ALA A 47 -1.29 -9.98 35.00
C ALA A 47 -0.13 -10.59 35.80
N GLN A 48 0.87 -9.78 36.17
CA GLN A 48 1.96 -10.21 37.06
C GLN A 48 1.45 -10.66 38.44
N ALA A 49 0.48 -9.94 39.01
CA ALA A 49 -0.12 -10.30 40.30
C ALA A 49 -0.98 -11.58 40.22
N GLU A 50 -1.61 -11.86 39.08
CA GLU A 50 -2.34 -13.11 38.86
C GLU A 50 -1.40 -14.30 38.63
N ASP A 51 -0.34 -14.14 37.83
CA ASP A 51 0.66 -15.20 37.58
C ASP A 51 1.43 -15.59 38.85
N GLU A 52 1.77 -14.62 39.72
CA GLU A 52 2.35 -14.87 41.05
C GLU A 52 1.41 -15.68 41.97
N SER A 53 0.09 -15.61 41.73
CA SER A 53 -0.91 -16.39 42.46
C SER A 53 -1.23 -17.76 41.84
N ALA A 54 -0.88 -17.97 40.56
CA ALA A 54 -1.40 -19.08 39.76
C ALA A 54 -0.44 -20.27 39.53
N SER A 55 0.90 -20.12 39.46
CA SER A 55 1.77 -21.32 39.53
C SER A 55 3.27 -21.08 39.72
N ALA A 56 3.85 -21.90 40.59
CA ALA A 56 5.24 -22.34 40.59
C ALA A 56 5.55 -23.37 39.48
N SER A 57 4.88 -23.33 38.31
CA SER A 57 5.15 -24.30 37.24
C SER A 57 4.62 -23.84 35.87
N ALA A 58 5.33 -22.91 35.24
CA ALA A 58 5.53 -22.86 33.80
C ALA A 58 6.48 -21.71 33.47
N SER A 59 7.75 -22.02 33.22
CA SER A 59 8.63 -21.09 32.51
C SER A 59 8.15 -20.97 31.07
N SER A 60 7.17 -20.09 30.84
CA SER A 60 6.89 -19.63 29.48
C SER A 60 8.09 -18.79 29.06
N SER A 61 8.87 -19.34 28.12
CA SER A 61 9.96 -18.60 27.50
C SER A 61 9.33 -17.44 26.73
N CYS A 62 9.27 -16.28 27.36
CA CYS A 62 9.22 -15.03 26.64
C CYS A 62 10.44 -15.01 25.72
N ARG A 63 10.23 -15.37 24.46
CA ARG A 63 11.22 -15.14 23.41
C ARG A 63 11.45 -13.63 23.38
N SER A 64 12.49 -13.22 24.10
CA SER A 64 13.21 -11.97 23.91
C SER A 64 13.87 -12.02 22.53
N GLY A 65 13.05 -11.88 21.49
CA GLY A 65 13.49 -11.54 20.13
C GLY A 65 13.06 -10.11 19.88
N ASN A 66 14.01 -9.25 19.53
CA ASN A 66 13.91 -7.80 19.39
C ASN A 66 12.87 -7.23 18.38
N ASN A 67 11.85 -7.96 17.94
CA ASN A 67 11.02 -7.53 16.81
C ASN A 67 9.54 -7.57 17.14
N LEU A 68 9.01 -6.43 17.60
CA LEU A 68 7.73 -5.99 17.05
C LEU A 68 8.05 -5.49 15.62
N TYR A 69 7.57 -6.18 14.59
CA TYR A 69 7.91 -5.81 13.21
C TYR A 69 7.09 -4.62 12.73
N THR A 70 5.87 -4.49 13.28
CA THR A 70 4.96 -3.43 12.91
C THR A 70 5.54 -2.05 13.19
N SER A 71 5.73 -1.25 12.15
CA SER A 71 6.40 0.04 12.24
C SER A 71 6.02 0.97 11.09
N LEU A 72 6.41 2.23 11.23
CA LEU A 72 6.21 3.24 10.19
C LEU A 72 7.50 3.47 9.43
N PHE A 73 7.39 3.40 8.11
CA PHE A 73 8.47 3.64 7.19
C PHE A 73 8.22 4.97 6.48
N GLN A 74 9.28 5.74 6.27
CA GLN A 74 9.24 6.98 5.53
C GLN A 74 10.25 6.92 4.41
N GLY A 75 9.87 7.44 3.26
CA GLY A 75 10.76 7.51 2.12
C GLY A 75 10.25 8.42 1.04
N ARG A 76 10.67 8.14 -0.18
CA ARG A 76 10.19 8.86 -1.35
C ARG A 76 9.68 7.91 -2.40
N VAL A 77 8.57 8.28 -3.00
CA VAL A 77 8.02 7.62 -4.18
C VAL A 77 8.33 8.50 -5.38
N PHE A 78 8.65 7.87 -6.50
CA PHE A 78 8.82 8.53 -7.78
C PHE A 78 7.95 7.87 -8.84
N HIS A 79 7.53 8.68 -9.80
CA HIS A 79 6.83 8.24 -11.00
C HIS A 79 7.49 8.95 -12.19
N ILE A 80 7.76 8.21 -13.25
CA ILE A 80 8.37 8.70 -14.48
C ILE A 80 7.63 8.06 -15.64
N ARG A 81 6.94 8.88 -16.42
CA ARG A 81 6.48 8.54 -17.76
C ARG A 81 7.59 8.95 -18.74
N HIS A 82 8.06 8.00 -19.52
CA HIS A 82 9.11 8.21 -20.53
C HIS A 82 8.54 8.59 -21.89
N GLN A 83 7.38 8.05 -22.26
CA GLN A 83 6.76 8.26 -23.57
C GLN A 83 5.22 8.38 -23.50
N PRO A 84 4.58 8.99 -24.52
CA PRO A 84 5.18 9.84 -25.54
C PRO A 84 5.60 11.21 -24.98
N THR A 85 4.89 11.69 -23.97
CA THR A 85 5.21 12.95 -23.26
C THR A 85 5.91 12.65 -21.95
N VAL A 86 7.10 13.22 -21.74
CA VAL A 86 7.84 13.05 -20.50
C VAL A 86 7.13 13.75 -19.35
N HIS A 87 6.95 13.02 -18.26
CA HIS A 87 6.42 13.57 -17.02
C HIS A 87 6.95 12.80 -15.84
N SER A 88 7.56 13.51 -14.89
CA SER A 88 8.08 12.91 -13.67
C SER A 88 7.73 13.75 -12.45
N PHE A 89 7.57 13.06 -11.33
CA PHE A 89 7.40 13.68 -10.03
C PHE A 89 7.92 12.77 -8.92
N LYS A 90 8.32 13.36 -7.80
CA LYS A 90 8.85 12.66 -6.63
C LYS A 90 8.39 13.32 -5.34
N TYR A 91 7.93 12.53 -4.40
CA TYR A 91 7.29 13.01 -3.17
C TYR A 91 7.62 12.16 -1.96
N PRO A 92 7.59 12.75 -0.76
CA PRO A 92 7.68 11.98 0.46
C PRO A 92 6.41 11.14 0.66
N LEU A 93 6.58 9.89 1.07
CA LEU A 93 5.46 9.02 1.45
C LEU A 93 5.78 8.25 2.72
N TYR A 94 4.75 8.01 3.53
CA TYR A 94 4.79 7.15 4.71
C TYR A 94 4.03 5.86 4.43
N PHE A 95 4.64 4.72 4.76
CA PHE A 95 3.98 3.43 4.76
C PHE A 95 3.90 2.88 6.18
N SER A 96 2.78 2.25 6.48
CA SER A 96 2.69 1.31 7.59
C SER A 96 3.18 -0.04 7.10
N VAL A 97 4.17 -0.58 7.80
CA VAL A 97 4.67 -1.93 7.59
C VAL A 97 4.16 -2.74 8.77
N VAL A 98 3.31 -3.72 8.50
CA VAL A 98 2.54 -4.45 9.51
C VAL A 98 2.87 -5.93 9.40
N ASP A 99 3.24 -6.57 10.50
CA ASP A 99 3.22 -8.02 10.56
C ASP A 99 1.80 -8.48 10.86
N LEU A 100 1.19 -9.22 9.94
CA LEU A 100 -0.19 -9.67 10.11
C LEU A 100 -0.37 -10.67 11.26
N ASN A 101 0.70 -11.36 11.68
CA ASN A 101 0.65 -12.24 12.85
C ASN A 101 0.55 -11.41 14.16
N GLU A 102 1.08 -10.18 14.17
CA GLU A 102 0.96 -9.24 15.29
C GLU A 102 -0.31 -8.38 15.21
N ALA A 103 -0.90 -8.24 14.01
CA ALA A 103 -1.96 -7.28 13.76
C ALA A 103 -3.21 -7.53 14.61
N SER A 104 -3.55 -8.80 14.88
CA SER A 104 -4.66 -9.13 15.79
C SER A 104 -4.40 -8.63 17.21
N ASP A 105 -3.18 -8.75 17.73
CA ASP A 105 -2.84 -8.25 19.07
C ASP A 105 -2.85 -6.71 19.14
N LEU A 106 -2.46 -6.05 18.05
CA LEU A 106 -2.34 -4.61 18.00
C LEU A 106 -3.69 -3.91 17.79
N TRP A 107 -4.54 -4.44 16.90
CA TRP A 107 -5.77 -3.77 16.45
C TRP A 107 -7.03 -4.66 16.50
N ALA A 108 -7.05 -5.77 17.25
CA ALA A 108 -8.25 -6.63 17.39
C ALA A 108 -9.51 -5.78 17.55
N SER A 109 -10.28 -5.65 16.47
CA SER A 109 -11.47 -4.83 16.47
C SER A 109 -12.59 -5.61 17.12
N VAL A 110 -12.88 -5.24 18.37
CA VAL A 110 -14.21 -5.36 18.97
C VAL A 110 -15.19 -4.61 18.04
N LEU A 111 -16.03 -5.31 17.29
CA LEU A 111 -17.22 -4.70 16.67
C LEU A 111 -18.32 -4.50 17.74
N PRO A 112 -19.21 -3.49 17.55
CA PRO A 112 -19.85 -2.74 18.63
C PRO A 112 -21.13 -3.37 19.22
N LEU A 113 -21.48 -4.61 18.91
CA LEU A 113 -22.69 -5.27 19.44
C LEU A 113 -22.42 -6.77 19.58
N GLY A 114 -21.87 -7.20 20.72
CA GLY A 114 -21.92 -8.61 21.12
C GLY A 114 -20.62 -9.28 21.57
N ALA A 115 -19.50 -8.57 21.73
CA ALA A 115 -18.30 -9.18 22.31
C ALA A 115 -18.37 -9.22 23.85
N SER A 116 -18.01 -10.37 24.41
CA SER A 116 -17.86 -10.58 25.86
C SER A 116 -16.80 -9.64 26.43
N ARG A 117 -17.01 -9.16 27.66
CA ARG A 117 -16.20 -8.18 28.41
C ARG A 117 -14.71 -8.56 28.57
N HIS A 118 -14.32 -9.75 28.13
CA HIS A 118 -13.00 -10.36 28.24
C HIS A 118 -12.08 -10.13 27.03
N ASP A 119 -12.59 -9.64 25.89
CA ASP A 119 -11.83 -9.53 24.64
C ASP A 119 -11.20 -8.13 24.43
N SER A 120 -11.76 -7.10 25.05
CA SER A 120 -11.25 -5.71 25.01
C SER A 120 -9.94 -5.50 25.78
N THR A 121 -9.47 -6.49 26.55
CA THR A 121 -8.19 -6.43 27.27
C THR A 121 -7.00 -6.79 26.38
N ARG A 122 -7.23 -7.42 25.22
CA ARG A 122 -6.17 -7.90 24.32
C ARG A 122 -5.64 -6.85 23.33
N GLU A 123 -6.48 -5.91 22.90
CA GLU A 123 -6.05 -4.88 21.93
C GLU A 123 -5.02 -3.95 22.57
N LYS A 124 -3.74 -4.01 22.16
CA LYS A 124 -2.65 -3.25 22.81
C LYS A 124 -2.74 -1.74 22.57
N LEU A 125 -3.28 -1.31 21.41
CA LEU A 125 -3.34 0.10 21.00
C LEU A 125 -4.63 0.83 21.37
N TRP A 126 -5.61 0.16 21.97
CA TRP A 126 -6.84 0.85 22.38
C TRP A 126 -6.58 1.83 23.53
N PRO A 127 -7.14 3.06 23.50
CA PRO A 127 -8.10 3.60 22.52
C PRO A 127 -7.51 4.32 21.30
N LEU A 128 -6.18 4.46 21.20
CA LEU A 128 -5.52 5.17 20.09
C LEU A 128 -5.82 4.55 18.72
N SER A 129 -5.96 3.22 18.65
CA SER A 129 -6.33 2.45 17.45
C SER A 129 -7.67 2.86 16.81
N THR A 130 -8.55 3.54 17.54
CA THR A 130 -9.82 4.06 16.99
C THR A 130 -9.58 5.10 15.88
N LEU A 131 -8.47 5.82 15.95
CA LEU A 131 -8.09 6.84 14.96
C LEU A 131 -7.28 6.26 13.81
N MET A 132 -6.56 5.15 14.06
CA MET A 132 -5.73 4.52 13.05
C MET A 132 -5.59 3.02 13.30
N ARG A 133 -6.13 2.21 12.39
CA ARG A 133 -6.10 0.74 12.49
C ARG A 133 -6.05 0.05 11.13
N LEU A 134 -5.52 -1.16 11.12
CA LEU A 134 -5.72 -2.07 10.01
C LEU A 134 -7.19 -2.54 10.01
N ARG A 135 -7.85 -2.52 8.86
CA ARG A 135 -9.19 -3.10 8.71
C ARG A 135 -9.16 -4.09 7.56
N ASP A 136 -9.54 -5.34 7.81
CA ASP A 136 -9.59 -6.37 6.77
C ASP A 136 -10.50 -5.97 5.60
N ILE A 137 -11.56 -5.20 5.87
CA ILE A 137 -12.48 -4.67 4.84
C ILE A 137 -11.80 -3.70 3.85
N ASP A 138 -10.65 -3.14 4.20
CA ASP A 138 -9.90 -2.24 3.32
C ASP A 138 -9.00 -2.98 2.32
N HIS A 139 -8.85 -4.30 2.48
CA HIS A 139 -7.89 -5.14 1.77
C HIS A 139 -8.55 -6.29 1.02
N MET A 140 -7.98 -6.63 -0.13
CA MET A 140 -8.45 -7.71 -1.02
C MET A 140 -9.97 -7.62 -1.30
N LYS A 141 -10.51 -6.45 -1.63
CA LYS A 141 -11.97 -6.20 -1.74
C LYS A 141 -12.67 -6.95 -2.87
N ASN A 142 -11.91 -7.49 -3.83
CA ASN A 142 -12.44 -8.16 -5.02
C ASN A 142 -12.95 -9.59 -4.76
N GLY A 143 -12.91 -10.07 -3.51
CA GLY A 143 -13.41 -11.40 -3.13
C GLY A 143 -12.42 -12.54 -3.40
N GLU A 144 -11.25 -12.27 -3.97
CA GLU A 144 -10.20 -13.28 -4.15
C GLU A 144 -9.73 -13.86 -2.79
N GLY A 145 -9.33 -15.13 -2.81
CA GLY A 145 -8.95 -15.89 -1.62
C GLY A 145 -10.11 -16.33 -0.72
N ILE A 146 -11.35 -16.11 -1.14
CA ILE A 146 -12.56 -16.63 -0.47
C ILE A 146 -13.04 -17.86 -1.26
N PRO A 147 -12.91 -19.08 -0.72
CA PRO A 147 -13.38 -20.29 -1.40
C PRO A 147 -14.90 -20.27 -1.60
N ASP A 148 -15.38 -20.90 -2.67
CA ASP A 148 -16.81 -21.04 -2.94
C ASP A 148 -17.53 -21.72 -1.75
N GLY A 149 -18.58 -21.05 -1.25
CA GLY A 149 -19.36 -21.53 -0.10
C GLY A 149 -18.71 -21.34 1.28
N ALA A 150 -17.57 -20.64 1.38
CA ALA A 150 -16.92 -20.35 2.65
C ALA A 150 -17.72 -19.36 3.53
N ARG A 151 -17.45 -19.40 4.85
CA ARG A 151 -17.99 -18.42 5.81
C ARG A 151 -17.58 -17.01 5.42
N ARG A 152 -18.49 -16.03 5.53
CA ARG A 152 -18.26 -14.61 5.17
C ARG A 152 -17.15 -13.89 5.97
N ASN A 153 -16.63 -14.50 7.05
CA ASN A 153 -15.70 -13.85 7.99
C ASN A 153 -14.34 -14.56 8.04
N LEU A 154 -13.70 -14.79 6.89
CA LEU A 154 -12.29 -15.22 6.86
C LEU A 154 -11.38 -14.04 7.18
N SER A 155 -10.36 -14.26 8.00
CA SER A 155 -9.31 -13.28 8.28
C SER A 155 -8.48 -12.96 7.02
N LEU A 156 -7.86 -11.80 6.98
CA LEU A 156 -6.96 -11.41 5.89
C LEU A 156 -5.85 -12.45 5.62
N VAL A 157 -5.29 -13.05 6.68
CA VAL A 157 -4.24 -14.08 6.58
C VAL A 157 -4.76 -15.36 5.91
N GLU A 158 -5.94 -15.85 6.32
CA GLU A 158 -6.56 -17.04 5.72
C GLU A 158 -6.84 -16.83 4.24
N ARG A 159 -7.35 -15.65 3.89
CA ARG A 159 -7.64 -15.28 2.50
C ARG A 159 -6.37 -15.23 1.64
N LEU A 160 -5.29 -14.69 2.18
CA LEU A 160 -3.99 -14.66 1.51
C LEU A 160 -3.46 -16.09 1.28
N TYR A 161 -3.55 -16.97 2.26
CA TYR A 161 -3.09 -18.36 2.11
C TYR A 161 -3.92 -19.16 1.10
N ASN A 162 -5.22 -18.95 1.06
CA ASN A 162 -6.07 -19.54 0.03
C ASN A 162 -5.68 -19.03 -1.37
N LEU A 163 -5.46 -17.73 -1.51
CA LEU A 163 -5.05 -17.12 -2.77
C LEU A 163 -3.70 -17.67 -3.25
N LEU A 164 -2.72 -17.78 -2.36
CA LEU A 164 -1.41 -18.34 -2.68
C LEU A 164 -1.51 -19.80 -3.13
N HIS A 165 -2.33 -20.59 -2.46
CA HIS A 165 -2.58 -21.98 -2.84
C HIS A 165 -3.21 -22.08 -4.24
N GLU A 166 -4.24 -21.28 -4.49
CA GLU A 166 -4.96 -21.25 -5.77
C GLU A 166 -4.05 -20.82 -6.92
N ARG A 167 -3.40 -19.66 -6.79
CA ARG A 167 -2.56 -19.07 -7.86
C ARG A 167 -1.30 -19.87 -8.16
N THR A 168 -0.89 -20.76 -7.25
CA THR A 168 0.26 -21.66 -7.47
C THR A 168 -0.13 -23.09 -7.85
N ASN A 169 -1.39 -23.34 -8.18
CA ASN A 169 -1.93 -24.68 -8.47
C ASN A 169 -1.60 -25.70 -7.37
N GLY A 170 -1.67 -25.24 -6.12
CA GLY A 170 -1.42 -26.03 -4.93
C GLY A 170 0.04 -26.37 -4.62
N LYS A 171 1.00 -25.90 -5.43
CA LYS A 171 2.43 -26.16 -5.21
C LYS A 171 3.01 -25.39 -4.02
N PHE A 172 2.37 -24.31 -3.60
CA PHE A 172 2.73 -23.54 -2.42
C PHE A 172 1.52 -23.43 -1.50
N ASP A 173 1.52 -24.18 -0.39
CA ASP A 173 0.39 -24.23 0.55
C ASP A 173 0.83 -23.94 1.98
N LEU A 174 0.39 -22.79 2.49
CA LEU A 174 0.64 -22.35 3.86
C LEU A 174 -0.55 -22.60 4.79
N ARG A 175 -1.70 -23.07 4.30
CA ARG A 175 -2.90 -23.30 5.12
C ARG A 175 -2.66 -24.29 6.27
N PRO A 176 -1.86 -25.38 6.13
CA PRO A 176 -1.56 -26.27 7.25
C PRO A 176 -0.88 -25.56 8.43
N THR A 177 -0.17 -24.44 8.18
CA THR A 177 0.55 -23.69 9.21
C THR A 177 -0.37 -22.86 10.10
N LEU A 178 -1.62 -22.61 9.68
CA LEU A 178 -2.62 -21.91 10.51
C LEU A 178 -3.05 -22.73 11.73
N ARG A 179 -2.91 -24.06 11.68
CA ARG A 179 -3.42 -24.99 12.70
C ARG A 179 -2.35 -25.44 13.70
N GLN A 180 -1.09 -25.05 13.51
CA GLN A 180 -0.01 -25.46 14.40
C GLN A 180 0.24 -24.35 15.45
N ASP A 181 0.02 -24.68 16.72
CA ASP A 181 0.27 -23.81 17.89
C ASP A 181 1.78 -23.55 18.15
N GLY A 182 2.66 -24.06 17.29
CA GLY A 182 4.11 -23.89 17.37
C GLY A 182 4.60 -22.90 16.32
N GLY A 183 4.71 -21.62 16.68
CA GLY A 183 5.48 -20.57 16.01
C GLY A 183 5.31 -20.47 14.48
N HIS A 184 4.68 -19.40 14.00
CA HIS A 184 4.58 -19.15 12.55
C HIS A 184 5.96 -19.15 11.89
N ARG A 185 6.29 -20.23 11.15
CA ARG A 185 7.51 -20.30 10.32
C ARG A 185 7.52 -19.26 9.21
N HIS A 186 6.35 -18.72 8.88
CA HIS A 186 6.18 -17.67 7.90
C HIS A 186 5.56 -16.45 8.57
N LYS A 187 6.13 -15.28 8.32
CA LYS A 187 5.54 -13.99 8.64
C LYS A 187 5.00 -13.36 7.37
N ILE A 188 3.90 -12.61 7.50
CA ILE A 188 3.34 -11.83 6.41
C ILE A 188 3.57 -10.36 6.74
N VAL A 189 4.48 -9.72 6.00
CA VAL A 189 4.78 -8.31 6.15
C VAL A 189 3.97 -7.52 5.12
N LEU A 190 2.93 -6.83 5.58
CA LEU A 190 2.07 -5.97 4.79
C LEU A 190 2.61 -4.53 4.77
N VAL A 191 2.95 -4.01 3.59
CA VAL A 191 3.31 -2.61 3.35
C VAL A 191 2.10 -1.91 2.73
N THR A 192 1.49 -0.99 3.48
CA THR A 192 0.22 -0.34 3.10
C THR A 192 0.01 1.00 3.81
N HIS A 193 -1.06 1.74 3.48
CA HIS A 193 -1.67 2.68 4.43
C HIS A 193 -2.74 1.97 5.28
N LEU A 194 -2.85 2.41 6.52
CA LEU A 194 -3.93 2.03 7.43
C LEU A 194 -5.15 2.91 7.19
N MET A 195 -6.26 2.59 7.85
CA MET A 195 -7.33 3.56 8.01
C MET A 195 -6.83 4.72 8.88
N TYR A 196 -7.14 5.96 8.49
CA TYR A 196 -6.96 7.18 9.28
C TYR A 196 -8.32 7.87 9.41
N TYR A 197 -8.83 8.06 10.63
CA TYR A 197 -10.10 8.76 10.92
C TYR A 197 -11.31 8.25 10.12
N GLY A 198 -11.37 6.94 9.90
CA GLY A 198 -12.43 6.23 9.18
C GLY A 198 -12.19 6.08 7.68
N TYR A 199 -11.23 6.81 7.10
CA TYR A 199 -10.93 6.81 5.68
C TYR A 199 -9.62 6.06 5.37
N CYS A 200 -9.64 5.26 4.31
CA CYS A 200 -8.47 4.49 3.85
C CYS A 200 -8.40 4.56 2.33
N PHE A 201 -7.20 4.78 1.81
CA PHE A 201 -6.93 4.80 0.38
C PHE A 201 -5.55 4.19 0.11
N ASN A 202 -5.53 3.08 -0.62
CA ASN A 202 -4.33 2.30 -0.95
C ASN A 202 -4.22 2.10 -2.46
N PRO A 203 -3.44 2.92 -3.20
CA PRO A 203 -3.19 2.69 -4.62
C PRO A 203 -2.52 1.33 -4.89
N VAL A 204 -1.63 0.94 -3.97
CA VAL A 204 -0.94 -0.34 -3.99
C VAL A 204 -0.64 -0.80 -2.56
N SER A 205 -0.79 -2.10 -2.31
CA SER A 205 -0.37 -2.77 -1.07
C SER A 205 0.52 -3.96 -1.41
N PHE A 206 1.54 -4.22 -0.59
CA PHE A 206 2.47 -5.34 -0.78
C PHE A 206 2.42 -6.29 0.40
N TYR A 207 2.20 -7.57 0.14
CA TYR A 207 2.28 -8.63 1.14
C TYR A 207 3.52 -9.46 0.87
N PHE A 208 4.55 -9.31 1.70
CA PHE A 208 5.73 -10.14 1.64
C PHE A 208 5.53 -11.36 2.52
N VAL A 209 5.53 -12.55 1.91
CA VAL A 209 5.54 -13.83 2.61
C VAL A 209 6.99 -14.19 2.86
N VAL A 210 7.39 -14.09 4.12
CA VAL A 210 8.78 -14.24 4.53
C VAL A 210 8.89 -15.46 5.42
N LYS A 211 9.76 -16.38 5.04
CA LYS A 211 10.12 -17.52 5.87
C LYS A 211 11.16 -17.07 6.89
N THR A 212 10.78 -17.20 8.15
CA THR A 212 11.64 -16.84 9.28
C THR A 212 12.68 -17.92 9.48
N SER A 213 13.94 -17.53 9.56
CA SER A 213 15.01 -18.47 9.87
C SER A 213 14.89 -18.99 11.31
N ALA A 214 15.26 -20.26 11.52
CA ALA A 214 15.33 -20.85 12.86
C ALA A 214 16.58 -20.41 13.65
N ASN A 215 17.61 -19.92 12.95
CA ASN A 215 18.88 -19.49 13.51
C ASN A 215 19.08 -17.99 13.26
N ASP A 216 19.43 -17.22 14.30
CA ASP A 216 19.71 -15.77 14.23
C ASP A 216 20.87 -15.39 13.28
N GLN A 217 21.61 -16.39 12.77
CA GLN A 217 22.72 -16.20 11.81
C GLN A 217 22.29 -16.29 10.34
N GLU A 218 21.08 -16.79 10.05
CA GLU A 218 20.52 -16.90 8.70
C GLU A 218 19.49 -15.79 8.49
N GLU A 219 19.59 -15.09 7.37
CA GLU A 219 18.65 -14.03 7.01
C GLU A 219 17.29 -14.60 6.63
N ASP A 220 16.24 -13.85 6.95
CA ASP A 220 14.88 -14.19 6.54
C ASP A 220 14.75 -14.19 5.00
N GLU A 221 14.06 -15.20 4.46
CA GLU A 221 13.94 -15.39 3.01
C GLU A 221 12.54 -15.02 2.51
N ILE A 222 12.45 -14.24 1.43
CA ILE A 222 11.17 -13.96 0.76
C ILE A 222 10.80 -15.17 -0.12
N GLU A 223 9.71 -15.85 0.21
CA GLU A 223 9.21 -16.98 -0.60
C GLU A 223 8.18 -16.55 -1.64
N ALA A 224 7.32 -15.59 -1.30
CA ALA A 224 6.30 -15.06 -2.22
C ALA A 224 6.02 -13.57 -1.94
N ILE A 225 5.54 -12.87 -2.96
CA ILE A 225 5.08 -11.48 -2.84
C ILE A 225 3.69 -11.40 -3.46
N VAL A 226 2.72 -10.82 -2.76
CA VAL A 226 1.40 -10.51 -3.33
C VAL A 226 1.28 -9.00 -3.49
N VAL A 227 0.92 -8.56 -4.69
CA VAL A 227 0.75 -7.15 -5.02
C VAL A 227 -0.73 -6.90 -5.23
N GLU A 228 -1.33 -6.12 -4.34
CA GLU A 228 -2.70 -5.63 -4.47
C GLU A 228 -2.63 -4.25 -5.11
N VAL A 229 -3.25 -4.10 -6.29
CA VAL A 229 -3.31 -2.83 -7.02
C VAL A 229 -4.77 -2.41 -7.10
N SER A 230 -5.08 -1.19 -6.66
CA SER A 230 -6.40 -0.60 -6.85
C SER A 230 -6.37 0.47 -7.93
N ASN A 231 -7.46 0.62 -8.67
CA ASN A 231 -7.60 1.71 -9.61
C ASN A 231 -8.52 2.81 -9.04
N THR A 232 -8.20 4.04 -9.40
CA THR A 232 -9.01 5.21 -9.10
C THR A 232 -9.18 5.93 -10.43
N PRO A 233 -10.40 6.28 -10.86
CA PRO A 233 -11.64 6.41 -10.09
C PRO A 233 -12.57 5.18 -10.03
N TRP A 234 -12.25 4.06 -10.67
CA TRP A 234 -13.20 2.93 -10.81
C TRP A 234 -13.37 2.07 -9.54
N ASN A 235 -12.49 2.21 -8.55
CA ASN A 235 -12.57 1.50 -7.27
C ASN A 235 -12.59 -0.04 -7.45
N GLU A 236 -11.93 -0.51 -8.49
CA GLU A 236 -11.63 -1.91 -8.74
C GLU A 236 -10.28 -2.27 -8.12
N MET A 237 -10.05 -3.57 -8.03
CA MET A 237 -8.84 -4.12 -7.46
C MET A 237 -8.42 -5.37 -8.22
N SER A 238 -7.13 -5.45 -8.51
CA SER A 238 -6.48 -6.64 -9.06
C SER A 238 -5.38 -7.08 -8.12
N ILE A 239 -5.25 -8.39 -7.94
CA ILE A 239 -4.22 -8.98 -7.12
C ILE A 239 -3.30 -9.83 -8.00
N TYR A 240 -1.99 -9.68 -7.82
CA TYR A 240 -0.97 -10.46 -8.50
C TYR A 240 -0.19 -11.28 -7.48
N VAL A 241 -0.12 -12.59 -7.68
CA VAL A 241 0.73 -13.47 -6.85
C VAL A 241 2.07 -13.66 -7.57
N LEU A 242 3.13 -13.13 -6.98
CA LEU A 242 4.49 -13.24 -7.48
C LEU A 242 5.20 -14.39 -6.76
N HIS A 243 5.23 -15.53 -7.42
CA HIS A 243 5.87 -16.76 -6.97
C HIS A 243 6.34 -17.56 -8.19
N PRO A 244 7.45 -18.32 -8.14
CA PRO A 244 7.96 -19.06 -9.31
C PRO A 244 6.95 -20.06 -9.92
N ASN A 245 6.08 -20.62 -9.08
CA ASN A 245 5.00 -21.53 -9.49
C ASN A 245 3.67 -20.83 -9.77
N SER A 246 3.62 -19.49 -9.73
CA SER A 246 2.39 -18.75 -9.97
C SER A 246 2.00 -18.78 -11.44
N ILE A 247 0.70 -18.89 -11.72
CA ILE A 247 0.13 -18.79 -13.07
C ILE A 247 0.38 -17.42 -13.72
N ASP A 248 0.64 -16.39 -12.92
CA ASP A 248 0.77 -15.01 -13.39
C ASP A 248 2.18 -14.72 -13.93
N ILE A 249 3.20 -15.49 -13.56
CA ILE A 249 4.62 -15.13 -13.76
C ILE A 249 5.18 -15.63 -15.08
N LEU A 250 5.87 -14.74 -15.81
CA LEU A 250 6.62 -15.05 -17.03
C LEU A 250 8.09 -15.36 -16.73
N GLU A 251 8.74 -14.51 -15.93
CA GLU A 251 10.14 -14.67 -15.55
C GLU A 251 10.34 -14.36 -14.07
N HIS A 252 11.25 -15.09 -13.44
CA HIS A 252 11.67 -14.87 -12.06
C HIS A 252 13.18 -15.03 -11.92
N ALA A 253 13.82 -14.09 -11.24
CA ALA A 253 15.24 -14.16 -10.93
C ALA A 253 15.49 -13.66 -9.50
N VAL A 254 16.37 -14.37 -8.78
CA VAL A 254 16.87 -13.95 -7.46
C VAL A 254 18.36 -13.72 -7.56
N THR A 255 18.81 -12.53 -7.18
CA THR A 255 20.22 -12.18 -7.09
C THR A 255 20.58 -12.02 -5.63
N LYS A 256 21.49 -12.87 -5.13
CA LYS A 256 22.04 -12.74 -3.77
C LYS A 256 23.03 -11.58 -3.72
N PRO A 257 23.15 -10.87 -2.59
CA PRO A 257 24.09 -9.77 -2.46
C PRO A 257 25.53 -10.27 -2.62
N ALA A 258 26.36 -9.51 -3.34
CA ALA A 258 27.77 -9.81 -3.45
C ALA A 258 28.48 -9.50 -2.13
N LYS A 259 29.21 -10.47 -1.56
CA LYS A 259 30.01 -10.28 -0.33
C LYS A 259 30.97 -9.10 -0.53
N GLY A 260 30.80 -8.03 0.24
CA GLY A 260 31.74 -6.91 0.32
C GLY A 260 31.43 -5.66 -0.52
N THR A 261 30.17 -5.42 -0.91
CA THR A 261 29.80 -4.17 -1.61
C THR A 261 29.44 -3.01 -0.65
N THR A 262 29.81 -1.80 -1.07
CA THR A 262 29.85 -0.52 -0.34
C THR A 262 28.53 -0.03 0.26
N GLU A 263 28.65 0.87 1.25
CA GLU A 263 27.67 1.49 2.18
C GLU A 263 26.26 1.88 1.65
N ASN A 264 25.99 1.84 0.35
CA ASN A 264 24.69 2.25 -0.24
C ASN A 264 23.79 1.09 -0.72
N HIS A 265 24.33 -0.12 -0.89
CA HIS A 265 23.54 -1.29 -1.30
C HIS A 265 22.99 -2.03 -0.07
N MET A 266 21.71 -2.40 -0.12
CA MET A 266 21.18 -3.35 0.87
C MET A 266 21.93 -4.67 0.75
N ASN A 267 22.40 -5.22 1.86
CA ASN A 267 22.93 -6.57 1.91
C ASN A 267 21.78 -7.59 1.98
N THR A 268 20.88 -7.58 1.00
CA THR A 268 19.72 -8.49 0.94
C THR A 268 19.54 -9.06 -0.46
N SER A 269 18.80 -10.16 -0.58
CA SER A 269 18.43 -10.70 -1.89
C SER A 269 17.59 -9.68 -2.68
N THR A 270 17.80 -9.68 -3.99
CA THR A 270 17.01 -8.90 -4.94
C THR A 270 16.13 -9.86 -5.72
N HIS A 271 14.81 -9.70 -5.59
CA HIS A 271 13.82 -10.53 -6.27
C HIS A 271 13.25 -9.76 -7.46
N ARG A 272 13.40 -10.30 -8.67
CA ARG A 272 12.86 -9.72 -9.90
C ARG A 272 11.78 -10.62 -10.49
N TYR A 273 10.64 -10.04 -10.80
CA TYR A 273 9.51 -10.73 -11.42
C TYR A 273 9.06 -9.99 -12.67
N LYS A 274 8.77 -10.72 -13.74
CA LYS A 274 8.09 -10.18 -14.93
C LYS A 274 6.78 -10.90 -15.19
N TRP A 275 5.74 -10.13 -15.54
CA TRP A 275 4.42 -10.66 -15.88
C TRP A 275 3.64 -9.73 -16.80
N ARG A 276 2.53 -10.23 -17.36
CA ARG A 276 1.67 -9.44 -18.24
C ARG A 276 0.78 -8.49 -17.44
N LYS A 277 0.68 -7.22 -17.86
CA LYS A 277 -0.28 -6.27 -17.27
C LYS A 277 -1.70 -6.64 -17.69
N ASN A 278 -2.51 -7.05 -16.71
CA ASN A 278 -3.91 -7.42 -16.92
C ASN A 278 -4.91 -6.46 -16.24
N PHE A 279 -4.45 -5.35 -15.67
CA PHE A 279 -5.31 -4.39 -14.96
C PHE A 279 -5.14 -2.95 -15.46
N HIS A 280 -6.26 -2.25 -15.64
CA HIS A 280 -6.28 -0.88 -16.14
C HIS A 280 -6.25 0.11 -14.97
N VAL A 281 -5.04 0.58 -14.66
CA VAL A 281 -4.76 1.41 -13.47
C VAL A 281 -4.84 2.92 -13.72
N SER A 282 -4.76 3.35 -14.98
CA SER A 282 -4.70 4.78 -15.32
C SER A 282 -5.30 5.05 -16.70
N PRO A 283 -6.14 6.08 -16.84
CA PRO A 283 -6.70 6.48 -18.14
C PRO A 283 -5.66 7.04 -19.12
N PHE A 284 -4.40 7.18 -18.72
CA PHE A 284 -3.33 7.65 -19.59
C PHE A 284 -2.35 6.54 -19.97
N MET A 285 -2.72 5.28 -19.74
CA MET A 285 -1.86 4.11 -19.97
C MET A 285 -2.65 2.98 -20.64
N THR A 286 -2.12 2.46 -21.75
CA THR A 286 -2.71 1.31 -22.44
C THR A 286 -2.46 -0.01 -21.69
N MET A 287 -3.13 -1.08 -22.13
CA MET A 287 -3.04 -2.42 -21.52
C MET A 287 -1.88 -3.28 -22.06
N ASP A 288 -1.30 -2.91 -23.19
CA ASP A 288 -0.28 -3.65 -23.93
C ASP A 288 1.14 -3.53 -23.35
N HIS A 289 1.27 -3.74 -22.03
CA HIS A 289 2.55 -3.67 -21.33
C HIS A 289 2.86 -4.94 -20.57
N ASP A 290 4.15 -5.19 -20.39
CA ASP A 290 4.66 -6.18 -19.46
C ASP A 290 5.25 -5.44 -18.24
N TYR A 291 4.96 -5.96 -17.06
CA TYR A 291 5.52 -5.51 -15.81
C TYR A 291 6.88 -6.15 -15.58
N ASP A 292 7.83 -5.37 -15.07
CA ASP A 292 9.14 -5.82 -14.63
C ASP A 292 9.45 -5.15 -13.28
N TRP A 293 9.32 -5.91 -12.20
CA TRP A 293 9.41 -5.41 -10.83
C TRP A 293 10.60 -6.01 -10.12
N ILE A 294 11.22 -5.17 -9.28
CA ILE A 294 12.36 -5.50 -8.44
C ILE A 294 11.98 -5.17 -6.99
N PHE A 295 12.18 -6.15 -6.12
CA PHE A 295 11.89 -6.06 -4.69
C PHE A 295 13.14 -6.34 -3.87
N GLN A 296 13.35 -5.51 -2.86
CA GLN A 296 14.35 -5.71 -1.82
C GLN A 296 13.70 -5.39 -0.46
N LEU A 297 13.80 -6.33 0.46
CA LEU A 297 13.22 -6.23 1.80
C LEU A 297 14.33 -6.46 2.83
N SER A 298 14.51 -5.50 3.74
CA SER A 298 15.32 -5.64 4.94
C SER A 298 14.50 -5.25 6.17
N SER A 299 15.06 -5.45 7.36
CA SER A 299 14.41 -5.10 8.61
C SER A 299 14.19 -3.58 8.74
N ASP A 300 15.07 -2.75 8.19
CA ASP A 300 15.07 -1.30 8.34
C ASP A 300 14.77 -0.52 7.06
N ARG A 301 14.76 -1.16 5.89
CA ARG A 301 14.57 -0.50 4.60
C ARG A 301 13.84 -1.42 3.61
N ILE A 302 12.93 -0.84 2.83
CA ILE A 302 12.15 -1.53 1.79
C ILE A 302 12.30 -0.75 0.50
N LYS A 303 12.67 -1.45 -0.57
CA LYS A 303 12.81 -0.87 -1.89
C LYS A 303 12.00 -1.68 -2.90
N VAL A 304 11.15 -0.99 -3.64
CA VAL A 304 10.38 -1.57 -4.74
C VAL A 304 10.53 -0.66 -5.95
N GLU A 305 10.92 -1.23 -7.06
CA GLU A 305 10.95 -0.56 -8.36
C GLU A 305 10.13 -1.36 -9.36
N MET A 306 9.36 -0.66 -10.17
CA MET A 306 8.60 -1.23 -11.26
C MET A 306 8.94 -0.52 -12.55
N LYS A 307 8.99 -1.29 -13.64
CA LYS A 307 9.00 -0.79 -15.02
C LYS A 307 7.82 -1.40 -15.77
N MET A 308 7.19 -0.58 -16.62
CA MET A 308 6.26 -1.05 -17.64
C MET A 308 6.96 -0.97 -18.98
N ILE A 309 7.09 -2.11 -19.63
CA ILE A 309 7.76 -2.26 -20.92
C ILE A 309 6.69 -2.48 -21.96
N LYS A 310 6.61 -1.59 -22.96
CA LYS A 310 5.74 -1.76 -24.11
C LYS A 310 6.43 -2.67 -25.11
N LYS A 311 5.73 -3.69 -25.60
CA LYS A 311 6.27 -4.54 -26.67
C LYS A 311 6.45 -3.71 -27.94
N PRO A 312 7.50 -3.99 -28.73
CA PRO A 312 7.70 -3.30 -29.99
C PRO A 312 6.60 -3.69 -30.97
N GLU A 313 6.24 -2.75 -31.86
CA GLU A 313 5.27 -3.01 -32.93
C GLU A 313 5.85 -3.93 -34.02
N GLU A 314 7.18 -3.94 -34.17
CA GLU A 314 7.93 -4.85 -35.04
C GLU A 314 8.55 -6.01 -34.26
N ALA A 315 8.47 -7.22 -34.81
CA ALA A 315 8.93 -8.46 -34.17
C ALA A 315 10.44 -8.51 -33.84
N SER A 316 11.24 -7.61 -34.41
CA SER A 316 12.70 -7.52 -34.23
C SER A 316 13.17 -6.40 -33.30
N GLY A 317 12.26 -5.62 -32.70
CA GLY A 317 12.62 -4.54 -31.78
C GLY A 317 12.91 -5.00 -30.35
N GLU A 318 13.62 -4.18 -29.58
CA GLU A 318 13.65 -4.29 -28.12
C GLU A 318 12.44 -3.57 -27.51
N GLY A 319 11.89 -4.10 -26.40
CA GLY A 319 10.79 -3.46 -25.69
C GLY A 319 11.21 -2.11 -25.10
N VAL A 320 10.33 -1.11 -25.19
CA VAL A 320 10.62 0.24 -24.72
C VAL A 320 10.04 0.45 -23.33
N VAL A 321 10.84 1.01 -22.42
CA VAL A 321 10.36 1.38 -21.08
C VAL A 321 9.41 2.57 -21.21
N PHE A 322 8.12 2.33 -21.00
CA PHE A 322 7.08 3.34 -21.12
C PHE A 322 6.92 4.15 -19.83
N PHE A 323 7.03 3.45 -18.69
CA PHE A 323 6.82 4.05 -17.38
C PHE A 323 7.68 3.36 -16.32
N SER A 324 8.10 4.13 -15.33
CA SER A 324 8.83 3.64 -14.15
C SER A 324 8.25 4.27 -12.90
N ALA A 325 8.06 3.47 -11.87
CA ALA A 325 7.76 3.97 -10.54
C ALA A 325 8.50 3.15 -9.50
N GLY A 326 8.55 3.67 -8.29
CA GLY A 326 9.15 2.94 -7.20
C GLY A 326 9.20 3.78 -5.95
N PHE A 327 9.56 3.11 -4.87
CA PHE A 327 9.80 3.75 -3.59
C PHE A 327 10.99 3.13 -2.90
N ASP A 328 11.62 3.95 -2.08
CA ASP A 328 12.69 3.56 -1.18
C ASP A 328 12.38 4.20 0.17
N VAL A 329 12.00 3.35 1.13
CA VAL A 329 11.51 3.76 2.44
C VAL A 329 12.33 3.12 3.54
N ARG A 330 12.56 3.87 4.62
CA ARG A 330 13.33 3.44 5.79
C ARG A 330 12.45 3.48 7.03
N ARG A 331 12.68 2.55 7.94
CA ARG A 331 12.03 2.47 9.24
C ARG A 331 12.34 3.76 10.01
N THR A 332 11.29 4.43 10.45
CA THR A 332 11.40 5.66 11.26
C THR A 332 11.06 5.42 12.72
N ILE A 333 10.24 4.40 12.98
CA ILE A 333 9.75 4.07 14.32
C ILE A 333 10.23 2.67 14.65
N THR A 334 11.06 2.57 15.69
CA THR A 334 11.40 1.30 16.31
C THR A 334 10.42 1.06 17.46
N PRO A 335 9.82 -0.13 17.55
CA PRO A 335 8.93 -0.44 18.66
C PRO A 335 9.66 -0.33 19.99
N SER A 336 9.05 0.41 20.89
CA SER A 336 9.49 0.57 22.28
C SER A 336 8.25 0.79 23.14
N TRP A 337 8.39 0.83 24.47
CA TRP A 337 7.27 1.14 25.36
C TRP A 337 6.56 2.48 25.02
N THR A 338 7.26 3.41 24.37
CA THR A 338 6.71 4.71 23.96
C THR A 338 6.04 4.70 22.59
N TYR A 339 5.87 3.54 21.95
CA TYR A 339 5.27 3.42 20.62
C TYR A 339 3.91 4.14 20.47
N PRO A 340 2.99 4.21 21.47
CA PRO A 340 1.71 4.91 21.28
C PRO A 340 1.91 6.42 21.11
N LEU A 341 2.92 7.01 21.77
CA LEU A 341 3.25 8.44 21.61
C LEU A 341 3.74 8.74 20.19
N GLN A 342 4.51 7.81 19.62
CA GLN A 342 5.03 7.94 18.26
C GLN A 342 3.90 7.82 17.22
N PHE A 343 2.96 6.89 17.42
CA PHE A 343 1.75 6.81 16.61
C PHE A 343 0.87 8.05 16.74
N ALA A 344 0.65 8.57 17.94
CA ALA A 344 -0.10 9.83 18.14
C ALA A 344 0.51 11.00 17.38
N ARG A 345 1.85 11.11 17.37
CA ARG A 345 2.56 12.13 16.58
C ARG A 345 2.29 12.01 15.09
N VAL A 346 2.25 10.80 14.55
CA VAL A 346 2.00 10.56 13.12
C VAL A 346 0.53 10.85 12.78
N ILE A 347 -0.39 10.33 13.58
CA ILE A 347 -1.85 10.48 13.41
C ILE A 347 -2.28 11.95 13.49
N SER A 348 -1.63 12.74 14.35
CA SER A 348 -1.88 14.19 14.46
C SER A 348 -1.25 15.00 13.34
N ARG A 349 -0.08 14.60 12.84
CA ARG A 349 0.60 15.29 11.74
C ARG A 349 -0.03 15.01 10.38
N PHE A 350 -0.65 13.84 10.21
CA PHE A 350 -1.18 13.39 8.93
C PHE A 350 -2.64 12.88 9.03
N PRO A 351 -3.61 13.72 9.43
CA PRO A 351 -4.97 13.26 9.69
C PRO A 351 -5.79 12.91 8.46
N ILE A 352 -5.53 13.60 7.35
CA ILE A 352 -6.22 13.38 6.07
C ILE A 352 -5.24 12.85 5.03
N TYR A 353 -4.26 12.04 5.46
CA TYR A 353 -3.14 11.62 4.63
C TYR A 353 -3.56 10.90 3.35
N CYS A 354 -4.38 9.86 3.52
CA CYS A 354 -4.96 9.10 2.41
C CYS A 354 -5.72 10.00 1.42
N PHE A 355 -6.45 11.00 1.94
CA PHE A 355 -7.18 11.95 1.11
C PHE A 355 -6.23 12.88 0.34
N ILE A 356 -5.15 13.37 0.96
CA ILE A 356 -4.12 14.18 0.29
C ILE A 356 -3.50 13.39 -0.87
N ILE A 357 -3.15 12.11 -0.65
CA ILE A 357 -2.58 11.26 -1.71
C ILE A 357 -3.58 11.13 -2.85
N GLN A 358 -4.86 10.88 -2.55
CA GLN A 358 -5.89 10.77 -3.57
C GLN A 358 -5.99 12.06 -4.41
N VAL A 359 -6.13 13.23 -3.77
CA VAL A 359 -6.19 14.53 -4.46
C VAL A 359 -4.96 14.75 -5.34
N TRP A 360 -3.79 14.40 -4.82
CA TRP A 360 -2.54 14.68 -5.50
C TRP A 360 -2.27 13.77 -6.70
N ILE A 361 -2.72 12.52 -6.68
CA ILE A 361 -2.75 11.64 -7.86
C ILE A 361 -3.65 12.24 -8.96
N HIS A 362 -4.82 12.77 -8.60
CA HIS A 362 -5.73 13.41 -9.57
C HIS A 362 -5.15 14.72 -10.11
N TYR A 363 -4.40 15.46 -9.30
CA TYR A 363 -3.69 16.65 -9.75
C TYR A 363 -2.63 16.32 -10.81
N GLU A 364 -1.83 15.27 -10.63
CA GLU A 364 -0.88 14.83 -11.66
C GLU A 364 -1.57 14.27 -12.91
N ALA A 365 -2.70 13.58 -12.74
CA ALA A 365 -3.56 13.15 -13.85
C ALA A 365 -4.08 14.35 -14.67
N LEU A 366 -4.53 15.43 -14.02
CA LEU A 366 -4.95 16.67 -14.68
C LEU A 366 -3.77 17.34 -15.40
N ARG A 367 -2.57 17.33 -14.82
CA ARG A 367 -1.36 17.86 -15.47
C ARG A 367 -0.98 17.07 -16.72
N LEU A 368 -1.14 15.74 -16.71
CA LEU A 368 -0.97 14.92 -17.91
C LEU A 368 -1.97 15.28 -19.00
N LEU A 369 -3.23 15.50 -18.62
CA LEU A 369 -4.25 15.94 -19.56
C LEU A 369 -3.93 17.30 -20.17
N MET A 370 -3.52 18.28 -19.35
CA MET A 370 -3.09 19.61 -19.82
C MET A 370 -1.86 19.55 -20.74
N LYS A 371 -1.05 18.49 -20.64
CA LYS A 371 0.08 18.22 -21.54
C LYS A 371 -0.32 17.51 -22.84
N GLY A 372 -1.60 17.26 -23.07
CA GLY A 372 -2.10 16.66 -24.31
C GLY A 372 -2.00 15.13 -24.35
N VAL A 373 -1.71 14.47 -23.23
CA VAL A 373 -1.64 12.99 -23.17
C VAL A 373 -3.02 12.41 -23.44
N SER A 374 -3.10 11.45 -24.37
CA SER A 374 -4.36 10.82 -24.76
C SER A 374 -5.03 10.11 -23.59
N PHE A 375 -6.31 10.41 -23.41
CA PHE A 375 -7.21 9.67 -22.55
C PHE A 375 -7.58 8.34 -23.24
N ILE A 376 -7.49 7.26 -22.49
CA ILE A 376 -7.82 5.91 -22.90
C ILE A 376 -8.99 5.46 -22.02
N PRO A 377 -10.16 5.17 -22.61
CA PRO A 377 -11.32 4.73 -21.85
C PRO A 377 -11.03 3.40 -21.15
N HIS A 378 -11.69 3.20 -20.01
CA HIS A 378 -11.63 1.92 -19.33
C HIS A 378 -12.28 0.84 -20.20
N PRO A 379 -11.74 -0.40 -20.25
CA PRO A 379 -12.42 -1.51 -20.90
C PRO A 379 -13.90 -1.61 -20.47
N GLU A 380 -14.80 -1.83 -21.42
CA GLU A 380 -16.25 -1.78 -21.21
C GLU A 380 -16.71 -2.78 -20.12
N GLY A 381 -17.62 -2.32 -19.23
CA GLY A 381 -18.37 -3.19 -18.32
C GLY A 381 -18.22 -2.91 -16.81
N SER A 382 -17.36 -1.97 -16.39
CA SER A 382 -17.04 -1.77 -14.97
C SER A 382 -17.11 -0.31 -14.49
N GLU A 383 -17.67 0.58 -15.31
CA GLU A 383 -17.79 2.00 -14.96
C GLU A 383 -18.71 2.23 -13.76
N THR A 384 -18.16 2.81 -12.70
CA THR A 384 -18.94 3.32 -11.56
C THR A 384 -19.68 4.60 -11.93
N ALA A 385 -20.73 4.95 -11.19
CA ALA A 385 -21.44 6.22 -11.40
C ALA A 385 -20.49 7.44 -11.32
N ALA A 386 -19.45 7.36 -10.48
CA ALA A 386 -18.42 8.38 -10.36
C ALA A 386 -17.52 8.45 -11.61
N SER A 387 -17.09 7.31 -12.17
CA SER A 387 -16.29 7.32 -13.40
C SER A 387 -17.09 7.82 -14.60
N LYS A 388 -18.39 7.45 -14.70
CA LYS A 388 -19.29 8.02 -15.72
C LYS A 388 -19.49 9.52 -15.56
N ALA A 389 -19.64 10.00 -14.33
CA ALA A 389 -19.79 11.44 -14.08
C ALA A 389 -18.52 12.21 -14.49
N ILE A 390 -17.33 11.69 -14.16
CA ILE A 390 -16.06 12.29 -14.59
C ILE A 390 -15.96 12.25 -16.11
N GLU A 391 -16.23 11.12 -16.75
CA GLU A 391 -16.20 10.99 -18.21
C GLU A 391 -17.14 12.00 -18.88
N VAL A 392 -18.41 12.05 -18.46
CA VAL A 392 -19.42 12.99 -18.98
C VAL A 392 -18.98 14.45 -18.78
N THR A 393 -18.40 14.77 -17.63
CA THR A 393 -17.90 16.13 -17.33
C THR A 393 -16.70 16.49 -18.20
N MET A 394 -15.84 15.52 -18.52
CA MET A 394 -14.61 15.74 -19.29
C MET A 394 -14.81 15.61 -20.80
N ARG A 395 -15.92 15.00 -21.28
CA ARG A 395 -16.25 14.85 -22.72
C ARG A 395 -16.14 16.15 -23.53
N PRO A 396 -16.65 17.32 -23.07
CA PRO A 396 -16.49 18.57 -23.82
C PRO A 396 -15.01 18.99 -23.95
N ILE A 397 -14.22 18.80 -22.90
CA ILE A 397 -12.79 19.11 -22.89
C ILE A 397 -12.05 18.19 -23.85
N PHE A 398 -12.37 16.89 -23.84
CA PHE A 398 -11.79 15.90 -24.76
C PHE A 398 -12.13 16.22 -26.21
N ALA A 399 -13.38 16.57 -26.52
CA ALA A 399 -13.79 16.95 -27.88
C ALA A 399 -13.03 18.19 -28.39
N VAL A 400 -12.85 19.21 -27.54
CA VAL A 400 -12.05 20.39 -27.87
C VAL A 400 -10.58 20.03 -28.09
N MET A 401 -10.01 19.17 -27.25
CA MET A 401 -8.64 18.70 -27.41
C MET A 401 -8.44 17.86 -28.67
N GLU A 402 -9.40 17.03 -29.06
CA GLU A 402 -9.36 16.27 -30.32
C GLU A 402 -9.39 17.20 -31.54
N VAL A 403 -10.24 18.23 -31.53
CA VAL A 403 -10.27 19.26 -32.59
C VAL A 403 -8.93 20.00 -32.67
N ILE A 404 -8.37 20.42 -31.53
CA ILE A 404 -7.06 21.07 -31.46
C ILE A 404 -5.95 20.15 -32.00
N ARG A 405 -6.00 18.85 -31.65
CA ARG A 405 -5.02 17.86 -32.12
C ARG A 405 -5.15 17.60 -33.62
N ALA A 406 -6.38 17.49 -34.14
CA ALA A 406 -6.62 17.34 -35.58
C ALA A 406 -6.11 18.56 -36.36
N TRP A 407 -6.31 19.77 -35.81
CA TRP A 407 -5.79 21.00 -36.38
C TRP A 407 -4.25 21.08 -36.35
N MET A 408 -3.62 20.71 -35.23
CA MET A 408 -2.15 20.66 -35.12
C MET A 408 -1.53 19.58 -36.02
N GLY A 409 -2.13 18.40 -36.11
CA GLY A 409 -1.67 17.33 -37.01
C GLY A 409 -1.80 17.70 -38.49
N GLN A 410 -2.81 18.49 -38.87
CA GLN A 410 -2.90 19.07 -40.21
C GLN A 410 -1.78 20.08 -40.50
N GLN A 411 -1.30 20.83 -39.49
CA GLN A 411 -0.17 21.74 -39.66
C GLN A 411 1.17 21.01 -39.78
N GLU A 412 1.41 19.96 -38.99
CA GLU A 412 2.63 19.15 -39.09
C GLU A 412 2.72 18.44 -40.44
N SER A 413 1.63 17.85 -40.93
CA SER A 413 1.59 17.24 -42.27
C SER A 413 1.79 18.26 -43.39
N ALA A 414 1.21 19.46 -43.28
CA ALA A 414 1.44 20.55 -44.24
C ALA A 414 2.88 21.12 -44.18
N ALA A 415 3.56 21.05 -43.04
CA ALA A 415 4.95 21.49 -42.87
C ALA A 415 5.96 20.45 -43.43
N VAL A 416 5.66 19.15 -43.29
CA VAL A 416 6.46 18.05 -43.84
C VAL A 416 6.34 17.99 -45.37
N ASP A 417 5.18 18.31 -45.93
CA ASP A 417 4.97 18.33 -47.39
C ASP A 417 5.71 19.50 -48.07
N LYS A 418 5.84 20.64 -47.36
CA LYS A 418 6.64 21.78 -47.83
C LYS A 418 8.16 21.55 -47.80
N THR A 419 8.66 20.66 -46.95
CA THR A 419 10.10 20.39 -46.83
C THR A 419 10.59 19.26 -47.74
N LYS A 420 9.68 18.47 -48.34
CA LYS A 420 10.00 17.47 -49.38
C LYS A 420 9.86 18.01 -50.82
N GLY A 421 9.36 19.24 -50.96
CA GLY A 421 9.14 19.91 -52.24
C GLY A 421 10.18 20.96 -52.62
N GLU A 422 11.28 21.09 -51.86
CA GLU A 422 12.44 21.96 -52.18
C GLU A 422 13.66 21.16 -52.64
#